data_AF-A0A0B1U760-F1
#
_entry.id   AF-A0A0B1U760-F1
#
_cell.length_a   1.000
_cell.length_b   1.000
_cell.length_c   1.000
_cell.angle_alpha   90.00
_cell.angle_beta   90.00
_cell.angle_gamma   90.00
#
_symmetry.space_group_name_H-M   'P 1'
#
loop_
_entity.id
_entity.type
_entity.pdbx_description
1 polymer ?
#
loop_
_entity_poly.entity_id
_entity_poly.type
_entity_poly.pdbx_seq_one_letter_code
_entity_poly.pdbx_strand_id
1 'polypeptide(L)' 'MFHVVAMEGRRKTARLPESERRELLREGRAVLLSLGEGRLANEYCRLAETKSTREEMAELLVTCIVSRHSR' A
#
# COMPACT_ATOMS: atom_id res chain seq x y z
N MET A 1 22.27 -19.57 -29.20
CA MET A 1 21.01 -18.83 -29.47
C MET A 1 20.08 -19.08 -28.30
N PHE A 2 20.16 -18.25 -27.25
CA PHE A 2 19.36 -18.42 -26.05
C PHE A 2 18.13 -17.52 -26.16
N HIS A 3 16.99 -18.13 -26.49
CA HIS A 3 15.69 -17.48 -26.33
C HIS A 3 15.32 -17.51 -24.85
N VAL A 4 15.76 -16.50 -24.11
CA VAL A 4 15.18 -16.20 -22.80
C VAL A 4 13.85 -15.51 -23.08
N VAL A 5 12.79 -16.33 -23.08
CA VAL A 5 11.41 -15.88 -23.17
C VAL A 5 11.17 -14.90 -22.04
N ALA A 6 10.85 -13.66 -22.40
CA ALA A 6 10.37 -12.63 -21.51
C ALA A 6 9.10 -13.14 -20.81
N MET A 7 9.25 -13.72 -19.62
CA MET A 7 8.16 -13.85 -18.66
C MET A 7 7.96 -12.51 -17.98
N GLU A 8 7.51 -11.51 -18.75
CA GLU A 8 6.63 -10.48 -18.20
C GLU A 8 5.32 -11.16 -17.83
N GLY A 9 5.35 -11.87 -16.70
CA GLY A 9 4.16 -12.37 -16.06
C GLY A 9 3.30 -11.15 -15.76
N ARG A 10 2.30 -10.90 -16.62
CA ARG A 10 1.20 -9.98 -16.34
C ARG A 10 0.66 -10.37 -14.96
N ARG A 11 1.11 -9.69 -13.91
CA ARG A 11 0.40 -9.64 -12.64
C ARG A 11 -0.92 -8.99 -13.00
N LYS A 12 -1.93 -9.82 -13.29
CA LYS A 12 -3.32 -9.42 -13.12
C LYS A 12 -3.41 -9.06 -11.65
N THR A 13 -3.21 -7.80 -11.32
CA THR A 13 -3.36 -7.29 -9.98
C THR A 13 -4.83 -7.46 -9.65
N ALA A 14 -5.14 -8.59 -9.00
CA ALA A 14 -6.49 -8.92 -8.62
C ALA A 14 -6.95 -7.80 -7.69
N ARG A 15 -8.07 -7.17 -8.05
CA ARG A 15 -8.68 -6.15 -7.21
C ARG A 15 -8.96 -6.77 -5.84
N LEU A 16 -8.53 -6.10 -4.79
CA LEU A 16 -8.73 -6.55 -3.42
C LEU A 16 -10.22 -6.75 -3.14
N PRO A 17 -10.61 -7.87 -2.49
CA PRO A 17 -11.91 -7.98 -1.85
C PRO A 17 -12.11 -6.81 -0.88
N GLU A 18 -13.33 -6.30 -0.78
CA GLU A 18 -13.60 -5.11 0.06
C GLU A 18 -13.28 -5.37 1.54
N SER A 19 -13.48 -6.60 2.03
CA SER A 19 -13.10 -7.01 3.39
C SER A 19 -11.60 -6.86 3.63
N GLU A 20 -10.76 -7.41 2.73
CA GLU A 20 -9.30 -7.34 2.83
C GLU A 20 -8.81 -5.90 2.70
N ARG A 21 -9.41 -5.11 1.79
CA ARG A 21 -9.11 -3.67 1.69
C ARG A 21 -9.39 -2.92 2.99
N ARG A 22 -10.53 -3.21 3.65
CA ARG A 22 -10.88 -2.58 4.94
C ARG A 22 -9.93 -2.99 6.05
N GLU A 23 -9.50 -4.24 6.07
CA GLU A 23 -8.52 -4.76 7.02
C GLU A 23 -7.16 -4.06 6.84
N LEU A 24 -6.62 -4.04 5.62
CA LEU A 24 -5.37 -3.36 5.30
C LEU A 24 -5.42 -1.86 5.64
N LEU A 25 -6.56 -1.19 5.39
CA LEU A 25 -6.74 0.21 5.76
C LEU A 25 -6.66 0.41 7.28
N ARG A 26 -7.30 -0.47 8.06
CA ARG A 26 -7.27 -0.42 9.53
C ARG A 26 -5.87 -0.68 10.07
N GLU A 27 -5.19 -1.70 9.54
CA GLU A 27 -3.83 -2.07 9.94
C GLU A 27 -2.82 -0.97 9.61
N GLY A 28 -2.82 -0.47 8.37
CA GLY A 28 -1.93 0.61 7.96
C GLY A 28 -2.12 1.88 8.79
N ARG A 29 -3.38 2.23 9.11
CA ARG A 29 -3.69 3.34 10.03
C ARG A 29 -3.14 3.07 11.43
N ALA A 30 -3.33 1.86 11.97
CA ALA A 30 -2.85 1.50 13.30
C ALA A 30 -1.31 1.55 13.41
N VAL A 31 -0.59 1.12 12.36
CA VAL A 31 0.87 1.23 12.27
C VAL A 31 1.31 2.68 12.36
N LEU A 32 0.72 3.57 11.55
CA LEU A 32 1.10 4.99 11.56
C LEU A 32 0.77 5.67 12.89
N LEU A 33 -0.36 5.35 13.52
CA LEU A 33 -0.70 5.86 14.85
C LEU A 33 0.27 5.36 15.94
N SER A 34 0.69 4.09 15.86
CA SER A 34 1.66 3.52 16.82
C SER A 34 3.03 4.18 16.71
N LEU A 35 3.35 4.78 15.57
CA LEU A 35 4.55 5.59 15.34
C LEU A 35 4.39 7.05 15.77
N GLY A 36 3.24 7.45 16.32
CA GLY A 36 2.92 8.83 16.69
C GLY A 36 2.50 9.71 15.50
N GLU A 37 2.34 9.14 14.31
CA GLU A 37 2.13 9.88 13.06
C GLU A 37 0.64 10.08 12.73
N GLY A 38 -0.06 10.82 13.60
CA GLY A 38 -1.50 11.07 13.42
C GLY A 38 -1.86 11.76 12.09
N ARG A 39 -1.02 12.68 11.61
CA ARG A 39 -1.23 13.36 10.32
C ARG A 39 -1.08 12.39 9.15
N LEU A 40 -0.02 11.58 9.14
CA LEU A 40 0.21 10.60 8.07
C LEU A 40 -0.84 9.48 8.11
N ALA A 41 -1.33 9.10 9.29
CA ALA A 41 -2.42 8.13 9.40
C ALA A 41 -3.71 8.60 8.69
N ASN A 42 -4.05 9.89 8.83
CA ASN A 42 -5.20 10.48 8.14
C ASN A 42 -4.97 10.59 6.61
N GLU A 43 -3.76 10.99 6.22
CA GLU A 43 -3.36 11.08 4.81
C GLU A 43 -3.38 9.71 4.13
N TYR A 44 -2.83 8.70 4.79
CA TYR A 44 -2.89 7.31 4.36
C TYR A 44 -4.33 6.85 4.11
N CYS A 45 -5.25 7.09 5.04
CA CYS A 45 -6.66 6.67 4.87
C CYS A 45 -7.29 7.30 3.62
N ARG A 46 -7.08 8.61 3.40
CA ARG A 46 -7.61 9.30 2.22
C ARG A 46 -7.05 8.76 0.92
N LEU A 47 -5.74 8.52 0.87
CA LEU A 47 -5.08 8.04 -0.34
C LEU A 47 -5.39 6.55 -0.61
N ALA A 48 -5.52 5.74 0.44
CA ALA A 48 -5.86 4.33 0.38
C ALA A 48 -7.24 4.06 -0.24
N GLU A 49 -8.17 5.01 -0.17
CA GLU A 49 -9.48 4.89 -0.80
C GLU A 49 -9.40 4.71 -2.33
N THR A 50 -8.37 5.29 -2.95
CA THR A 50 -8.13 5.24 -4.39
C THR A 50 -7.37 4.00 -4.85
N LYS A 51 -6.86 3.19 -3.92
CA LYS A 51 -6.05 2.01 -4.23
C LYS A 51 -6.93 0.77 -4.37
N SER A 52 -6.60 -0.06 -5.36
CA SER A 52 -7.39 -1.22 -5.75
C SER A 52 -6.69 -2.54 -5.47
N THR A 53 -5.39 -2.49 -5.20
CA THR A 53 -4.53 -3.67 -5.09
C THR A 53 -3.76 -3.66 -3.76
N ARG A 54 -3.32 -4.84 -3.33
CA ARG A 54 -2.55 -4.98 -2.09
C ARG A 54 -1.20 -4.29 -2.20
N GLU A 55 -0.56 -4.41 -3.36
CA GLU A 55 0.72 -3.80 -3.66
C GLU A 55 0.64 -2.27 -3.57
N GLU A 56 -0.39 -1.65 -4.15
CA GLU A 56 -0.58 -0.20 -4.07
C GLU A 56 -0.81 0.29 -2.64
N MET A 57 -1.56 -0.46 -1.83
CA MET A 57 -1.78 -0.12 -0.42
C MET A 57 -0.50 -0.26 0.40
N ALA A 58 0.30 -1.28 0.14
CA ALA A 58 1.59 -1.51 0.78
C ALA A 58 2.61 -0.41 0.39
N GLU A 59 2.70 -0.07 -0.89
CA GLU A 59 3.57 0.99 -1.40
C GLU A 59 3.21 2.35 -0.79
N LEU A 60 1.92 2.65 -0.67
CA LEU A 60 1.44 3.86 -0.01
C LEU A 60 1.87 3.91 1.47
N LEU A 61 1.70 2.81 2.21
CA LEU A 61 2.11 2.75 3.61
C LEU A 61 3.61 2.97 3.78
N VAL A 62 4.43 2.31 2.95
CA VAL A 62 5.88 2.49 2.94
C VAL A 62 6.25 3.93 2.62
N THR A 63 5.59 4.55 1.65
CA THR A 63 5.80 5.96 1.29
C THR A 63 5.52 6.89 2.47
N CYS A 64 4.42 6.68 3.21
CA CYS A 64 4.13 7.44 4.42
C CYS A 64 5.23 7.26 5.47
N ILE A 65 5.67 6.02 5.72
CA ILE A 65 6.73 5.71 6.69
C ILE A 65 8.05 6.39 6.31
N VAL A 66 8.47 6.31 5.05
CA VAL A 66 9.72 6.95 4.57
C VAL A 66 9.62 8.47 4.65
N SER A 67 8.48 9.06 4.28
CA SER A 67 8.25 10.51 4.36
C SER A 67 8.36 11.07 5.78
N ARG A 68 8.08 10.25 6.80
CA ARG A 68 8.35 10.60 8.21
C ARG A 68 9.84 10.85 8.45
N HIS A 69 10.70 9.98 7.93
CA HIS A 69 12.15 10.01 8.17
C HIS A 69 12.87 11.16 7.47
N SER A 70 12.21 11.86 6.55
CA SER A 70 12.76 13.02 5.84
C SER A 70 12.43 14.37 6.50
N ARG A 71 11.78 14.36 7.67
CA ARG A 71 11.45 15.55 8.47
C ARG A 71 12.24 15.56 9.76
#